data_AF-A0A7X2PEY9-F1
#
_entry.id   AF-A0A7X2PEY9-F1
#
_cell.length_a   1.000
_cell.length_b   1.000
_cell.length_c   1.000
_cell.angle_alpha   90.00
_cell.angle_beta   90.00
_cell.angle_gamma   90.00
#
_symmetry.space_group_name_H-M   'P 1'
#
loop_
_entity.id
_entity.type
_entity.pdbx_description
1 polymer ?
#
loop_
_entity_poly.entity_id
_entity_poly.type
_entity_poly.pdbx_seq_one_letter_code
_entity_poly.pdbx_strand_id
1 'polypeptide(L)'
;MNGPAVTPSQSRTIDNYLNAATVAVPTDRSQPFGNAGRNVARSHALYQADMGVQKDFHVPRENTYVQFRAEFFNLLNKSNFRPANPNRSNAAFGTIRSTFPARQIQFALKIVF
;
A
#
# COMPACT_ATOMS: atom_id res chain seq x y z
N MET A 1 -1.94 -4.25 -26.83
CA MET A 1 -0.77 -3.94 -25.99
C MET A 1 0.46 -4.13 -26.85
N ASN A 2 1.30 -3.08 -26.91
CA ASN A 2 2.27 -2.92 -27.99
C ASN A 2 3.66 -2.55 -27.45
N GLY A 3 3.86 -2.66 -26.13
CA GLY A 3 5.06 -2.23 -25.42
C GLY A 3 4.94 -2.50 -23.92
N PRO A 4 5.86 -1.98 -23.08
CA PRO A 4 5.83 -2.22 -21.63
C PRO A 4 4.62 -1.56 -20.95
N ALA A 5 4.02 -2.24 -19.98
CA ALA A 5 2.86 -1.76 -19.22
C ALA A 5 3.18 -0.58 -18.31
N VAL A 6 4.43 -0.51 -17.86
CA VAL A 6 4.91 0.44 -16.86
C VAL A 6 5.87 1.41 -17.52
N THR A 7 5.73 2.69 -17.23
CA THR A 7 6.58 3.76 -17.75
C THR A 7 8.05 3.51 -17.37
N PRO A 8 9.05 3.77 -18.23
CA PRO A 8 10.46 3.64 -17.88
C PRO A 8 10.83 4.41 -16.60
N SER A 9 11.77 3.88 -15.80
CA SER A 9 12.10 4.43 -14.48
C SER A 9 12.46 5.92 -14.49
N GLN A 10 13.12 6.39 -15.55
CA GLN A 10 13.55 7.78 -15.71
C GLN A 10 12.38 8.79 -15.85
N SER A 11 11.23 8.33 -16.30
CA SER A 11 10.03 9.17 -16.50
C SER A 11 8.84 8.74 -15.63
N ARG A 12 9.06 7.75 -14.75
CA ARG A 12 8.02 7.16 -13.91
C ARG A 12 7.77 8.06 -12.71
N THR A 13 6.55 8.58 -12.63
CA THR A 13 6.08 9.40 -11.51
C THR A 13 4.73 8.89 -11.01
N ILE A 14 4.20 9.49 -9.96
CA ILE A 14 2.82 9.19 -9.50
C ILE A 14 1.77 9.58 -10.54
N ASP A 15 2.07 10.48 -11.48
CA ASP A 15 1.16 10.89 -12.55
C ASP A 15 1.36 10.08 -13.84
N ASN A 16 2.46 9.34 -13.93
CA ASN A 16 2.83 8.57 -15.12
C ASN A 16 3.47 7.23 -14.71
N TYR A 17 2.70 6.39 -14.02
CA TYR A 17 3.17 5.10 -13.54
C TYR A 17 2.97 4.00 -14.58
N LEU A 18 1.73 3.84 -15.07
CA LEU A 18 1.42 2.94 -16.18
C LEU A 18 1.49 3.69 -17.50
N ASN A 19 2.04 3.04 -18.52
CA ASN A 19 2.22 3.64 -19.82
C ASN A 19 0.90 3.59 -20.62
N ALA A 20 0.22 4.73 -20.71
CA ALA A 20 -1.04 4.84 -21.44
C ALA A 20 -0.88 4.68 -22.96
N ALA A 21 0.32 4.89 -23.51
CA ALA A 21 0.59 4.80 -24.94
C ALA A 21 0.72 3.36 -25.44
N THR A 22 0.99 2.39 -24.55
CA THR A 22 1.22 0.98 -24.92
C THR A 22 0.02 0.09 -24.66
N VAL A 23 -1.01 0.61 -24.00
CA VAL A 23 -2.23 -0.12 -23.62
C VAL A 23 -3.43 0.58 -24.24
N ALA A 24 -4.29 -0.17 -24.93
CA ALA A 24 -5.54 0.30 -25.49
C ALA A 24 -6.64 -0.74 -25.23
N VAL A 25 -7.88 -0.28 -25.10
CA VAL A 25 -9.06 -1.15 -25.00
C VAL A 25 -9.46 -1.56 -26.41
N PRO A 26 -9.62 -2.87 -26.71
CA PRO A 26 -10.15 -3.31 -28.00
C PRO A 26 -11.51 -2.67 -28.28
N THR A 27 -11.66 -2.04 -29.45
CA THR A 27 -12.89 -1.37 -29.87
C THR A 27 -13.76 -2.23 -30.79
N ASP A 28 -13.16 -3.23 -31.44
CA ASP A 28 -13.85 -4.18 -32.29
C ASP A 28 -14.60 -5.22 -31.43
N ARG A 29 -15.93 -5.23 -31.55
CA ARG A 29 -16.79 -6.16 -30.80
C ARG A 29 -16.67 -7.61 -31.29
N SER A 30 -16.19 -7.84 -32.51
CA SER A 30 -15.92 -9.19 -33.03
C SER A 30 -14.62 -9.78 -32.48
N GLN A 31 -13.72 -8.92 -31.98
CA GLN A 31 -12.44 -9.29 -31.35
C GLN A 31 -12.31 -8.61 -29.99
N PRO A 32 -13.15 -8.96 -29.00
CA PRO A 32 -13.22 -8.25 -27.72
C PRO A 32 -11.99 -8.49 -26.83
N PHE A 33 -11.17 -9.50 -27.15
CA PHE A 33 -9.99 -9.85 -26.38
C PHE A 33 -8.75 -9.11 -26.88
N GLY A 34 -8.01 -8.52 -25.94
CA GLY A 34 -6.68 -7.97 -26.21
C GLY A 34 -5.58 -9.03 -26.09
N ASN A 35 -4.35 -8.63 -26.42
CA ASN A 35 -3.15 -9.46 -26.30
C ASN A 35 -2.33 -9.20 -25.01
N ALA A 36 -2.86 -8.42 -24.06
CA ALA A 36 -2.15 -8.09 -22.83
C ALA A 36 -2.08 -9.33 -21.92
N GLY A 37 -0.88 -9.67 -21.47
CA GLY A 37 -0.69 -10.74 -20.47
C GLY A 37 -1.35 -10.40 -19.13
N ARG A 38 -1.61 -11.42 -18.32
CA ARG A 38 -2.06 -11.23 -16.93
C ARG A 38 -0.91 -10.68 -16.09
N ASN A 39 -1.19 -9.77 -15.15
CA ASN A 39 -0.24 -9.31 -14.14
C ASN A 39 1.03 -8.61 -14.71
N VAL A 40 0.94 -7.97 -15.87
CA VAL A 40 2.06 -7.30 -16.59
C VAL A 40 2.64 -6.06 -15.88
N ALA A 41 2.05 -5.63 -14.77
CA ALA A 41 2.53 -4.54 -13.95
C ALA A 41 2.57 -4.93 -12.46
N ARG A 42 3.48 -4.27 -11.73
CA ARG A 42 3.62 -4.35 -10.28
C ARG A 42 3.62 -2.93 -9.72
N SER A 43 3.13 -2.75 -8.51
CA SER A 43 3.20 -1.46 -7.81
C SER A 43 4.59 -1.28 -7.17
N HIS A 44 4.78 -0.16 -6.48
CA HIS A 44 5.96 0.08 -5.66
C HIS A 44 6.11 -1.00 -4.58
N ALA A 45 7.35 -1.26 -4.18
CA ALA A 45 7.63 -2.07 -3.01
C ALA A 45 7.04 -1.42 -1.75
N LEU A 46 6.48 -2.24 -0.88
CA LEU A 46 6.00 -1.84 0.43
C LEU A 46 7.12 -2.01 1.45
N TYR A 47 7.41 -0.94 2.20
CA TYR A 47 8.37 -0.98 3.30
C TYR A 47 7.64 -0.67 4.60
N GLN A 48 7.59 -1.64 5.50
CA GLN A 48 6.86 -1.58 6.76
C GLN A 48 7.78 -2.07 7.87
N ALA A 49 7.84 -1.30 8.95
CA ALA A 49 8.46 -1.71 10.20
C ALA A 49 7.45 -1.43 11.30
N ASP A 50 7.07 -2.46 12.05
CA ASP A 50 6.08 -2.38 13.13
C ASP A 50 6.76 -2.75 14.46
N MET A 51 6.35 -2.12 15.56
CA MET A 51 6.95 -2.30 16.88
C MET A 51 5.88 -2.31 17.97
N GLY A 52 6.05 -3.20 18.95
CA GLY A 52 5.26 -3.24 20.18
C GLY A 52 6.16 -3.20 21.40
N VAL A 53 5.77 -2.43 22.42
CA VAL A 53 6.42 -2.39 23.73
C VAL A 53 5.36 -2.65 24.79
N GLN A 54 5.67 -3.55 25.72
CA GLN A 54 4.79 -3.87 26.84
C GLN A 54 5.59 -3.84 28.15
N LYS A 55 4.98 -3.28 29.20
CA LYS A 55 5.55 -3.28 30.55
C LYS A 55 4.47 -3.52 31.59
N ASP A 56 4.78 -4.41 32.52
CA ASP A 56 3.96 -4.67 33.70
C ASP A 56 4.52 -3.87 34.90
N PHE A 57 3.66 -3.04 35.47
CA PHE A 57 3.90 -2.26 36.68
C PHE A 57 3.22 -2.96 37.85
N HIS A 58 4.01 -3.64 38.69
CA HIS A 58 3.51 -4.35 39.86
C HIS A 58 3.07 -3.34 40.93
N VAL A 59 1.90 -3.55 41.52
CA VAL A 59 1.38 -2.70 42.61
C VAL A 59 1.56 -3.41 43.96
N PRO A 60 1.53 -2.70 45.11
CA PRO A 60 1.63 -3.29 46.46
C PRO A 60 0.37 -4.08 46.88
N ARG A 61 -0.13 -4.94 46.00
CA ARG A 61 -1.24 -5.87 46.21
C ARG A 61 -0.88 -7.20 45.57
N GLU A 62 -1.17 -8.30 46.27
CA GLU A 62 -0.81 -9.63 45.81
C GLU A 62 -1.34 -9.91 44.40
N ASN A 63 -0.46 -10.42 43.54
CA ASN A 63 -0.69 -10.79 42.13
C ASN A 63 -1.36 -9.71 41.24
N THR A 64 -1.42 -8.45 41.70
CA THR A 64 -2.02 -7.36 40.95
C THR A 64 -0.95 -6.57 40.20
N TYR A 65 -1.18 -6.28 38.92
CA TYR A 65 -0.30 -5.40 38.14
C TYR A 65 -1.09 -4.60 37.09
N VAL A 66 -0.52 -3.45 36.73
CA VAL A 66 -0.99 -2.63 35.62
C VAL A 66 -0.11 -2.91 34.41
N GLN A 67 -0.70 -3.44 33.37
CA GLN A 67 -0.03 -3.69 32.09
C GLN A 67 -0.26 -2.52 31.15
N PHE A 68 0.83 -1.90 30.73
CA PHE A 68 0.85 -0.88 29.68
C PHE A 68 1.40 -1.47 28.39
N ARG A 69 0.73 -1.22 27.27
CA ARG A 69 1.19 -1.58 25.93
C ARG A 69 1.15 -0.36 25.03
N ALA A 70 2.21 -0.19 24.24
CA ALA A 70 2.28 0.75 23.14
C ALA A 70 2.58 -0.01 21.84
N GLU A 71 1.82 0.24 20.79
CA GLU A 71 1.98 -0.36 19.47
C GLU A 71 2.18 0.75 18.43
N PHE A 72 3.17 0.57 17.56
CA PHE A 72 3.57 1.49 16.51
C PHE A 72 3.55 0.75 15.17
N PHE A 73 2.59 1.08 14.31
CA PHE A 73 2.53 0.58 12.94
C PHE A 73 3.14 1.61 11.98
N ASN A 74 3.91 1.15 11.00
CA ASN A 74 4.72 2.01 10.14
C ASN A 74 5.60 2.95 10.97
N LEU A 75 6.42 2.37 11.85
CA LEU A 75 7.29 3.02 12.83
C LEU A 75 8.15 4.13 12.21
N LEU A 76 8.72 3.86 11.03
CA LEU A 76 9.58 4.79 10.28
C LEU A 76 8.79 5.84 9.47
N ASN A 77 7.45 5.81 9.54
CA ASN A 77 6.54 6.69 8.82
C ASN A 77 6.82 6.74 7.31
N LYS A 78 7.11 5.59 6.70
CA LYS A 78 7.35 5.49 5.26
C LYS A 78 6.03 5.71 4.50
N SER A 79 6.04 6.58 3.51
CA SER A 79 4.93 6.68 2.57
C SER A 79 4.94 5.48 1.62
N ASN A 80 3.93 4.62 1.76
CA ASN A 80 3.73 3.45 0.91
C ASN A 80 2.59 3.74 -0.07
N PHE A 81 2.90 3.83 -1.36
CA PHE A 81 1.90 4.08 -2.39
C PHE A 81 1.01 2.86 -2.63
N ARG A 82 -0.28 3.11 -2.88
CA ARG A 82 -1.19 2.08 -3.41
C ARG A 82 -0.98 1.91 -4.91
N PRO A 83 -1.51 0.82 -5.50
CA PRO A 83 -1.42 0.60 -6.94
C PRO A 83 -1.96 1.78 -7.77
N ALA A 84 -1.32 2.02 -8.91
CA ALA A 84 -1.83 2.95 -9.91
C ALA A 84 -3.18 2.47 -10.46
N ASN A 85 -4.02 3.39 -10.93
CA ASN A 85 -5.32 3.06 -11.50
C ASN A 85 -5.16 2.13 -12.72
N PRO A 86 -5.63 0.86 -12.65
CA PRO A 86 -5.42 -0.11 -13.71
C PRO A 86 -6.49 -0.03 -14.80
N ASN A 87 -7.56 0.73 -14.62
CA ASN A 87 -8.67 0.79 -15.55
C ASN A 87 -8.34 1.72 -16.72
N ARG A 88 -8.06 1.15 -17.89
CA ARG A 88 -7.66 1.90 -19.09
C ARG A 88 -8.73 2.86 -19.61
N SER A 89 -10.00 2.60 -19.32
CA SER A 89 -11.13 3.47 -19.69
C SER A 89 -11.28 4.68 -18.76
N ASN A 90 -10.52 4.76 -17.67
CA ASN A 90 -10.55 5.89 -16.75
C ASN A 90 -9.57 6.98 -17.19
N ALA A 91 -9.96 8.25 -17.13
CA ALA A 91 -9.08 9.39 -17.41
C ALA A 91 -7.84 9.43 -16.50
N ALA A 92 -7.94 8.89 -15.28
CA ALA A 92 -6.85 8.78 -14.33
C ALA A 92 -6.01 7.50 -14.50
N PHE A 93 -6.14 6.76 -15.61
CA PHE A 93 -5.36 5.55 -15.87
C PHE A 93 -3.86 5.78 -15.65
N GLY A 94 -3.21 4.84 -14.97
CA GLY A 94 -1.78 4.88 -14.75
C GLY A 94 -1.31 5.91 -13.71
N THR A 95 -2.23 6.60 -13.04
CA THR A 95 -1.90 7.51 -11.93
C THR A 95 -2.06 6.85 -10.56
N ILE A 96 -1.24 7.26 -9.60
CA ILE A 96 -1.29 6.89 -8.18
C ILE A 96 -1.88 8.08 -7.42
N ARG A 97 -2.98 7.84 -6.70
CA ARG A 97 -3.73 8.88 -5.96
C ARG A 97 -4.00 8.54 -4.50
N SER A 98 -3.44 7.42 -4.02
CA SER A 98 -3.62 7.02 -2.64
C SER A 98 -2.40 6.30 -2.11
N THR A 99 -2.28 6.31 -0.79
CA THR A 99 -1.26 5.61 -0.03
C THR A 99 -1.92 4.62 0.93
N PHE A 100 -1.14 3.67 1.42
CA PHE A 100 -1.47 2.95 2.65
C PHE A 100 -1.41 3.91 3.86
N PRO A 101 -1.95 3.50 5.02
CA PRO A 101 -1.92 4.33 6.22
C PRO A 101 -0.52 4.84 6.57
N ALA A 102 -0.46 6.11 7.02
CA ALA A 102 0.73 6.66 7.66
C ALA A 102 0.96 5.98 9.02
N ARG A 103 1.98 6.41 9.76
CA ARG A 103 2.26 5.88 11.10
C ARG A 103 1.02 5.94 12.00
N GLN A 104 0.70 4.80 12.60
CA GLN A 104 -0.37 4.68 13.60
C GLN A 104 0.22 4.27 14.94
N ILE A 105 -0.20 4.93 16.01
CA ILE A 105 0.26 4.66 17.37
C ILE A 105 -0.95 4.36 18.22
N GLN A 106 -0.92 3.26 18.95
CA GLN A 106 -2.00 2.83 19.84
C GLN A 106 -1.45 2.53 21.22
N PHE A 107 -2.24 2.87 22.23
CA PHE A 107 -1.92 2.62 23.63
C PHE A 107 -3.05 1.79 24.25
N ALA A 108 -2.68 0.83 25.08
CA ALA A 108 -3.61 0.05 25.87
C ALA A 108 -3.14 -0.01 27.33
N LEU A 109 -4.12 0.03 28.22
CA LEU A 109 -3.91 -0.12 29.66
C LEU A 109 -4.84 -1.21 30.17
N LYS A 110 -4.29 -2.18 30.89
CA LYS A 110 -5.04 -3.29 31.49
C LYS A 110 -4.64 -3.45 32.95
N ILE A 111 -5.62 -3.66 33.82
CA ILE A 111 -5.38 -4.08 35.20
C ILE A 111 -5.59 -5.60 35.27
N VAL A 112 -4.64 -6.31 35.86
CA VAL A 112 -4.70 -7.76 36.11
C VAL A 112 -4.66 -7.98 37.61
N PHE A 113 -5.52 -8.87 38.10
CA PHE A 113 -5.69 -9.22 39.51
C PHE A 113 -6.00 -10.71 39.65
#